data_AF-A0A935F9T0-F1
#
_entry.id   AF-A0A935F9T0-F1
#
_cell.length_a   1.000
_cell.length_b   1.000
_cell.length_c   1.000
_cell.angle_alpha   90.00
_cell.angle_beta   90.00
_cell.angle_gamma   90.00
#
_symmetry.space_group_name_H-M   'P 1'
#
loop_
_entity.id
_entity.type
_entity.pdbx_description
1 polymer ?
#
loop_
_entity_poly.entity_id
_entity_poly.type
_entity_poly.pdbx_seq_one_letter_code
_entity_poly.pdbx_strand_id
1 'polypeptide(L)'
;MELRIFSKRIMIAGTLLIWMIKYGLRPNLLFPDPISFFLGIAPNFLGSFLLPFGACWFFGGREWYLSRFFRIRNQGELKQFCLLGFLLLLINEYLQLIPVFGRTFDYFDILFSIAGLGLGYRVFGRKLQQTYTLSA
;
A
#
# COMPACT_ATOMS: atom_id res chain seq x y z
N MET A 1 -13.15 -8.10 -14.82
CA MET A 1 -13.98 -7.02 -14.21
C MET A 1 -14.00 -7.14 -12.69
N GLU A 2 -14.27 -8.33 -12.16
CA GLU A 2 -14.25 -8.68 -10.73
C GLU A 2 -13.01 -8.20 -9.95
N LEU A 3 -11.81 -8.50 -10.44
CA LEU A 3 -10.55 -8.13 -9.76
C LEU A 3 -10.40 -6.62 -9.53
N ARG A 4 -10.89 -5.80 -10.48
CA ARG A 4 -10.84 -4.34 -10.40
C ARG A 4 -11.84 -3.80 -9.38
N ILE A 5 -13.04 -4.38 -9.31
CA ILE A 5 -14.06 -4.00 -8.31
C ILE A 5 -13.59 -4.40 -6.91
N PHE A 6 -13.03 -5.60 -6.76
CA PHE A 6 -12.44 -6.06 -5.51
C PHE A 6 -11.31 -5.13 -5.06
N SER A 7 -10.37 -4.82 -5.95
CA SER A 7 -9.26 -3.91 -5.66
C SER A 7 -9.75 -2.50 -5.30
N LYS A 8 -10.77 -1.99 -5.99
CA LYS A 8 -11.41 -0.70 -5.65
C LYS A 8 -11.96 -0.70 -4.23
N ARG A 9 -12.70 -1.74 -3.82
CA ARG A 9 -13.27 -1.84 -2.47
C ARG A 9 -12.18 -1.88 -1.40
N ILE A 10 -11.14 -2.69 -1.61
CA ILE A 10 -9.98 -2.77 -0.70
C ILE A 10 -9.26 -1.42 -0.61
N MET A 11 -9.05 -0.74 -1.74
CA MET A 11 -8.42 0.58 -1.76
C MET A 11 -9.22 1.61 -0.98
N ILE A 12 -10.53 1.69 -1.19
CA ILE A 12 -11.40 2.63 -0.48
C ILE A 12 -11.39 2.33 1.02
N ALA A 13 -11.64 1.08 1.41
CA ALA A 13 -11.65 0.68 2.82
C ALA A 13 -10.30 0.94 3.50
N GLY A 14 -9.21 0.57 2.85
CA GLY A 14 -7.86 0.77 3.37
C GLY A 14 -7.46 2.24 3.47
N THR A 15 -7.84 3.06 2.49
CA THR A 15 -7.56 4.51 2.53
C THR A 15 -8.33 5.20 3.64
N LEU A 16 -9.62 4.86 3.81
CA LEU A 16 -10.44 5.36 4.90
C LEU A 16 -9.86 4.96 6.27
N LEU A 17 -9.39 3.72 6.41
CA LEU A 17 -8.75 3.26 7.63
C LEU A 17 -7.45 4.02 7.93
N ILE A 18 -6.59 4.24 6.92
CA ILE A 18 -5.37 5.05 7.06
C ILE A 18 -5.72 6.47 7.50
N TRP A 19 -6.72 7.09 6.88
CA TRP A 19 -7.17 8.44 7.25
C TRP A 19 -7.73 8.50 8.66
N MET A 20 -8.55 7.53 9.05
CA MET A 20 -9.09 7.41 10.39
C MET A 20 -7.96 7.31 11.43
N ILE A 21 -6.93 6.52 11.18
CA ILE A 21 -5.77 6.40 12.09
C ILE A 21 -4.98 7.71 12.13
N LYS A 22 -4.64 8.28 10.96
CA LYS A 22 -3.72 9.42 10.84
C LYS A 22 -4.33 10.74 11.32
N TYR A 23 -5.60 11.00 10.99
CA TYR A 23 -6.29 12.27 11.26
C TYR A 23 -7.37 12.16 12.32
N GLY A 24 -7.92 10.96 12.55
CA GLY A 24 -8.92 10.72 13.59
C GLY A 24 -8.27 10.35 14.91
N LEU A 25 -7.61 9.19 14.97
CA LEU A 25 -7.15 8.62 16.23
C LEU A 25 -5.88 9.29 16.76
N ARG A 26 -4.83 9.43 15.92
CA ARG A 26 -3.53 9.95 16.35
C ARG A 26 -3.57 11.36 16.99
N PRO A 27 -4.27 12.36 16.44
CA PRO A 27 -4.25 13.71 17.02
C PRO A 27 -5.23 13.90 18.19
N ASN A 28 -6.29 13.08 18.29
CA ASN A 28 -7.38 13.33 19.24
C ASN A 28 -7.33 12.45 20.50
N LEU A 29 -6.45 11.44 20.56
CA LEU A 29 -6.42 10.47 21.65
C LEU A 29 -4.99 10.27 22.17
N LEU A 30 -4.78 10.56 23.45
CA LEU A 30 -3.60 10.11 24.17
C LEU A 30 -3.76 8.61 24.48
N PHE A 31 -3.08 7.77 23.71
CA PHE A 31 -3.07 6.34 23.94
C PHE A 31 -1.88 5.93 24.82
N PRO A 32 -2.02 4.88 25.65
CA PRO A 32 -0.87 4.27 26.32
C PRO A 32 0.15 3.74 25.30
N ASP A 33 1.43 3.71 25.70
CA ASP A 33 2.60 3.49 24.85
C ASP A 33 2.51 2.36 23.80
N PRO A 34 2.01 1.14 24.09
CA PRO A 34 1.95 0.09 23.08
C PRO A 34 0.94 0.37 21.96
N ILE A 35 -0.21 0.98 22.30
CA ILE A 35 -1.25 1.31 21.31
C ILE A 35 -0.77 2.45 20.42
N SER A 36 -0.10 3.45 21.02
CA SER A 36 0.52 4.55 20.29
C SER A 36 1.55 4.05 19.27
N PHE A 37 2.37 3.07 19.64
CA PHE A 37 3.33 2.43 18.75
C PHE A 37 2.65 1.76 17.55
N PHE A 38 1.64 0.90 17.76
CA PHE A 38 0.92 0.24 16.66
C PHE A 38 0.21 1.22 15.73
N LEU A 39 -0.41 2.28 16.29
CA LEU A 39 -0.99 3.37 15.49
C LEU A 39 0.08 4.22 14.79
N GLY A 40 1.31 4.19 15.29
CA GLY A 40 2.54 4.69 14.68
C GLY A 40 2.76 4.12 13.30
N ILE A 41 2.83 2.78 13.26
CA ILE A 41 3.27 1.96 12.13
C ILE A 41 2.14 1.47 11.19
N ALA A 42 0.91 1.41 11.70
CA ALA A 42 -0.24 0.88 10.95
C ALA A 42 -0.49 1.60 9.61
N PRO A 43 -0.35 2.95 9.49
CA PRO A 43 -0.50 3.62 8.21
C PRO A 43 0.47 3.12 7.14
N ASN A 44 1.73 2.85 7.50
CA ASN A 44 2.76 2.39 6.57
C ASN A 44 2.57 0.92 6.18
N PHE A 45 2.19 0.08 7.15
CA PHE A 45 1.77 -1.31 6.89
C PHE A 45 0.58 -1.35 5.91
N LEU A 46 -0.48 -0.59 6.19
CA LEU A 46 -1.68 -0.57 5.36
C LEU A 46 -1.40 0.06 4.00
N GLY A 47 -0.65 1.16 3.95
CA GLY A 47 -0.29 1.83 2.70
C GLY A 47 0.50 0.91 1.76
N SER A 48 1.50 0.21 2.29
CA SER A 48 2.29 -0.76 1.54
C SER A 48 1.49 -1.99 1.10
N PHE A 49 0.59 -2.50 1.95
CA PHE A 49 -0.34 -3.59 1.61
C PHE A 49 -1.27 -3.24 0.44
N LEU A 50 -1.70 -1.98 0.37
CA LEU A 50 -2.66 -1.51 -0.64
C LEU A 50 -2.02 -1.26 -2.02
N LEU A 51 -0.70 -1.07 -2.11
CA LEU A 51 0.02 -0.78 -3.36
C LEU A 51 -0.40 -1.64 -4.57
N PRO A 52 -0.39 -2.99 -4.50
CA PRO A 52 -0.75 -3.83 -5.65
C PRO A 52 -2.24 -3.70 -6.05
N PHE A 53 -3.14 -3.46 -5.08
CA PHE A 53 -4.56 -3.21 -5.34
C PHE A 53 -4.77 -1.84 -5.99
N GLY A 54 -4.03 -0.84 -5.53
CA GLY A 54 -4.03 0.51 -6.08
C GLY A 54 -3.61 0.51 -7.54
N ALA A 55 -2.53 -0.19 -7.86
CA ALA A 55 -2.07 -0.35 -9.24
C ALA A 55 -3.14 -0.97 -10.15
N CYS A 56 -3.79 -2.05 -9.70
CA CYS A 56 -4.86 -2.69 -10.45
C CYS A 56 -6.06 -1.75 -10.68
N TRP A 57 -6.44 -0.96 -9.67
CA TRP A 57 -7.59 -0.08 -9.79
C TRP A 57 -7.30 1.17 -10.64
N PHE A 58 -6.17 1.84 -10.41
CA PHE A 58 -5.78 3.08 -11.09
C PHE A 58 -5.35 2.85 -12.54
N PHE A 59 -4.55 1.80 -12.80
CA PHE A 59 -4.01 1.52 -14.13
C PHE A 59 -4.82 0.46 -14.93
N GLY A 60 -5.77 -0.22 -14.28
CA GLY A 60 -6.58 -1.26 -14.94
C GLY A 60 -7.67 -0.76 -15.89
N GLY A 61 -7.84 0.54 -16.12
CA GLY A 61 -8.86 1.02 -17.06
C GLY A 61 -8.79 2.48 -17.44
N ARG A 62 -7.57 3.03 -17.56
CA ARG A 62 -7.32 4.33 -18.17
C ARG A 62 -6.18 4.18 -19.17
N GLU A 63 -6.33 4.76 -20.36
CA GLU A 63 -5.33 4.77 -21.44
C GLU A 63 -4.34 5.95 -21.26
N TRP A 64 -3.76 6.11 -20.07
CA TRP A 64 -2.72 7.13 -19.82
C TRP A 64 -1.33 6.51 -20.02
N TYR A 65 -0.32 7.29 -20.43
CA TYR A 65 1.04 6.77 -20.63
C TYR A 65 1.61 6.02 -19.41
N LEU A 66 1.38 6.54 -18.20
CA LEU A 66 1.74 5.88 -16.93
C LEU A 66 1.01 4.55 -16.72
N SER A 67 -0.25 4.48 -17.14
CA SER A 67 -1.06 3.26 -17.07
C SER A 67 -0.53 2.16 -17.98
N ARG A 68 0.07 2.52 -19.11
CA ARG A 68 0.70 1.56 -20.01
C ARG A 68 1.98 0.95 -19.42
N PHE A 69 2.74 1.73 -18.65
CA PHE A 69 3.97 1.28 -18.00
C PHE A 69 3.70 0.46 -16.73
N PHE A 70 2.70 0.85 -15.93
CA PHE A 70 2.38 0.21 -14.66
C PHE A 70 1.22 -0.80 -14.73
N ARG A 71 0.83 -1.22 -15.94
CA ARG A 71 -0.24 -2.21 -16.11
C ARG A 71 0.24 -3.57 -15.62
N ILE A 72 -0.38 -4.08 -14.57
CA ILE A 72 -0.08 -5.42 -14.07
C ILE A 72 -0.85 -6.44 -14.90
N ARG A 73 -0.15 -7.14 -15.80
CA ARG A 73 -0.63 -8.31 -16.55
C ARG A 73 -0.01 -9.57 -15.96
N ASN A 74 1.28 -9.54 -15.66
CA ASN A 74 1.99 -10.74 -15.19
C ASN A 74 2.53 -10.59 -13.76
N GLN A 75 2.83 -11.73 -13.13
CA GLN A 75 3.45 -11.78 -11.79
C GLN A 75 4.81 -11.03 -11.75
N GLY A 76 5.54 -11.00 -12.87
CA GLY A 76 6.78 -10.22 -13.00
C GLY A 76 6.56 -8.71 -12.93
N GLU A 77 5.55 -8.19 -13.63
CA GLU A 77 5.19 -6.77 -13.60
C GLU A 77 4.65 -6.37 -12.21
N LEU A 78 3.89 -7.26 -11.56
CA LEU A 78 3.47 -7.08 -10.17
C LEU A 78 4.68 -6.94 -9.24
N LYS A 79 5.69 -7.80 -9.39
CA LYS A 79 6.93 -7.74 -8.59
C LYS A 79 7.68 -6.42 -8.83
N GLN A 80 7.83 -6.00 -10.09
CA GLN A 80 8.46 -4.72 -10.42
C GLN A 80 7.71 -3.53 -9.84
N PHE A 81 6.37 -3.53 -9.93
CA PHE A 81 5.54 -2.50 -9.33
C PHE A 81 5.74 -2.43 -7.81
N CYS A 82 5.70 -3.58 -7.13
CA CYS A 82 5.93 -3.66 -5.69
C CYS A 82 7.33 -3.16 -5.31
N LEU A 83 8.37 -3.51 -6.07
CA LEU A 83 9.73 -3.02 -5.82
C LEU A 83 9.85 -1.50 -5.99
N LEU A 84 9.25 -0.93 -7.05
CA LEU A 84 9.22 0.51 -7.24
C LEU A 84 8.42 1.22 -6.15
N GLY A 85 7.26 0.67 -5.78
CA GLY A 85 6.46 1.17 -4.66
C GLY A 85 7.22 1.13 -3.33
N PHE A 86 7.97 0.07 -3.08
CA PHE A 86 8.83 -0.04 -1.89
C PHE A 86 9.95 1.01 -1.90
N LEU A 87 10.61 1.21 -3.04
CA LEU A 87 11.63 2.24 -3.18
C LEU A 87 11.07 3.64 -2.88
N LEU A 88 9.85 3.92 -3.35
CA LEU A 88 9.15 5.17 -3.02
C LEU A 88 8.81 5.29 -1.53
N LEU A 89 8.43 4.19 -0.87
CA LEU A 89 8.21 4.18 0.58
C LEU A 89 9.50 4.45 1.36
N LEU A 90 10.63 3.87 0.93
CA LEU A 90 11.94 4.16 1.52
C LEU A 90 12.28 5.65 1.35
N ILE A 91 12.16 6.20 0.14
CA ILE A 91 12.40 7.62 -0.11
C ILE A 91 11.49 8.48 0.76
N ASN A 92 10.21 8.13 0.89
CA ASN A 92 9.26 8.85 1.73
C ASN A 92 9.68 8.85 3.21
N GLU A 93 10.22 7.73 3.72
CA GLU A 93 10.75 7.67 5.09
C GLU A 93 12.01 8.52 5.25
N TYR A 94 12.92 8.50 4.26
CA TYR A 94 14.09 9.38 4.26
C TYR A 94 13.70 10.87 4.17
N LEU A 95 12.64 11.22 3.45
CA LEU A 95 12.15 12.61 3.38
C LEU A 95 11.54 13.07 4.70
N GLN A 96 11.01 12.17 5.52
CA GLN A 96 10.47 12.52 6.84
C GLN A 96 11.55 12.96 7.84
N LEU A 97 12.82 12.64 7.61
CA LEU A 97 13.96 13.21 8.35
C LEU A 97 14.11 14.72 8.16
N ILE A 98 13.52 15.29 7.09
CA ILE A 98 13.55 16.74 6.89
C ILE A 98 12.68 17.38 7.98
N PRO A 99 13.22 18.34 8.76
CA PRO A 99 12.56 18.87 9.96
C PRO A 99 11.20 19.54 9.72
N VAL A 100 10.87 19.86 8.45
CA VAL A 100 9.54 20.34 8.03
C VAL A 100 8.43 19.34 8.34
N PHE A 101 8.72 18.03 8.31
CA PHE A 101 7.73 16.98 8.56
C PHE A 101 7.64 16.56 10.03
N GLY A 102 8.56 17.01 10.89
CA GLY A 102 8.51 16.82 12.35
C GLY A 102 8.49 15.36 12.81
N ARG A 103 9.04 14.44 12.01
CA ARG A 103 9.01 12.99 12.23
C ARG A 103 10.43 12.44 12.36
N THR A 104 10.63 11.54 13.32
CA THR A 104 11.87 10.77 13.44
C THR A 104 11.82 9.57 12.50
N PHE A 105 12.94 9.27 11.84
CA PHE A 105 13.08 8.06 11.03
C PHE A 105 12.81 6.81 11.86
N ASP A 106 11.83 6.01 11.47
CA ASP A 106 11.44 4.82 12.22
C ASP A 106 11.74 3.53 11.41
N TYR A 107 12.68 2.73 11.91
CA TYR A 107 13.00 1.43 11.33
C TYR A 107 11.80 0.47 11.33
N PHE A 108 10.88 0.62 12.29
CA PHE A 108 9.67 -0.19 12.33
C PHE A 108 8.72 0.19 11.19
N ASP A 109 8.67 1.44 10.76
CA ASP A 109 7.87 1.86 9.60
C ASP A 109 8.34 1.17 8.31
N ILE A 110 9.65 0.98 8.15
CA ILE A 110 10.23 0.23 7.03
C ILE A 110 9.90 -1.26 7.15
N LEU A 111 10.10 -1.85 8.34
CA LEU A 111 9.85 -3.27 8.57
C LEU A 111 8.38 -3.63 8.29
N PHE A 112 7.46 -2.82 8.80
CA PHE A 112 6.04 -2.99 8.59
C PHE A 112 5.62 -2.67 7.15
N SER A 113 6.33 -1.77 6.45
CA SER A 113 6.15 -1.58 5.01
C SER A 113 6.55 -2.81 4.20
N ILE A 114 7.64 -3.50 4.58
CA ILE A 114 8.05 -4.76 3.95
C ILE A 114 6.99 -5.85 4.19
N ALA A 115 6.53 -5.98 5.44
CA ALA A 115 5.52 -6.96 5.81
C ALA A 115 4.19 -6.72 5.10
N GLY A 116 3.72 -5.47 5.08
CA GLY A 116 2.49 -5.06 4.41
C GLY A 116 2.57 -5.32 2.90
N LEU A 117 3.66 -4.90 2.26
CA LEU A 117 3.88 -5.14 0.83
C LEU A 117 3.96 -6.63 0.50
N GLY A 118 4.65 -7.43 1.31
CA GLY A 118 4.75 -8.88 1.11
C GLY A 118 3.39 -9.58 1.20
N LEU A 119 2.57 -9.19 2.17
CA LEU A 119 1.19 -9.67 2.30
C LEU A 119 0.32 -9.20 1.12
N GLY A 120 0.42 -7.93 0.74
CA GLY A 120 -0.30 -7.37 -0.40
C GLY A 120 0.04 -8.10 -1.69
N TYR A 121 1.33 -8.31 -1.96
CA TYR A 121 1.83 -9.08 -3.11
C TYR A 121 1.28 -10.51 -3.12
N ARG A 122 1.31 -11.21 -1.99
CA ARG A 122 0.82 -12.59 -1.90
C ARG A 122 -0.69 -12.69 -2.09
N VAL A 123 -1.47 -11.82 -1.45
CA VAL A 123 -2.93 -11.82 -1.54
C VAL A 123 -3.38 -11.44 -2.95
N PHE A 124 -2.83 -10.36 -3.50
CA PHE A 124 -3.14 -9.91 -4.85
C PHE A 124 -2.64 -10.90 -5.91
N GLY A 125 -1.42 -11.41 -5.78
CA GLY A 125 -0.84 -12.39 -6.69
C GLY A 125 -1.64 -13.68 -6.79
N ARG A 126 -2.17 -14.19 -5.66
CA ARG A 126 -3.10 -15.33 -5.66
C ARG A 126 -4.40 -15.02 -6.38
N LYS A 127 -5.00 -13.84 -6.15
CA LYS A 127 -6.23 -13.42 -6.82
C LYS A 127 -6.03 -13.19 -8.32
N LEU A 128 -4.88 -12.66 -8.71
CA LEU A 128 -4.48 -12.48 -10.10
C LEU A 128 -4.39 -13.85 -10.81
N GLN A 129 -3.69 -14.82 -10.20
CA GLN A 129 -3.57 -16.18 -10.74
C GLN A 129 -4.93 -16.89 -10.88
N GLN A 130 -5.81 -16.78 -9.88
CA GLN A 130 -7.18 -17.32 -9.94
C GLN A 130 -7.98 -16.74 -11.10
N THR A 131 -7.82 -15.46 -11.39
CA THR A 131 -8.50 -14.79 -12.49
C THR A 131 -8.02 -15.31 -13.85
N TYR A 132 -6.72 -15.61 -13.99
CA TYR A 132 -6.17 -16.20 -15.20
C TYR A 132 -6.63 -17.64 -15.42
N THR A 133 -6.65 -18.48 -14.38
CA THR A 133 -7.10 -19.87 -14.48
C THR A 133 -8.59 -20.02 -14.78
N LEU A 134 -9.42 -19.06 -14.36
CA LEU A 134 -10.87 -19.06 -14.66
C LEU A 134 -11.19 -18.52 -16.07
N SER A 135 -10.21 -17.95 -16.76
CA SER A 135 -10.36 -17.36 -18.10
C SER A 135 -9.71 -18.23 -19.20
N ALA A 136 -9.15 -19.38 -18.84
CA ALA A 136 -8.59 -20.39 -19.73
C ALA A 136 -9.58 -21.55 -19.88
#